data_AF-A0A2V8NJ87-F1
#
_entry.id   AF-A0A2V8NJ87-F1
#
_cell.length_a   1.000
_cell.length_b   1.000
_cell.length_c   1.000
_cell.angle_alpha   90.00
_cell.angle_beta   90.00
_cell.angle_gamma   90.00
#
_symmetry.space_group_name_H-M   'P 1'
#
loop_
_entity.id
_entity.type
_entity.pdbx_description
1 polymer ?
#
loop_
_entity_poly.entity_id
_entity_poly.type
_entity_poly.pdbx_seq_one_letter_code
_entity_poly.pdbx_strand_id
1 'polypeptide(L)'
;MSVAEISHLERQEVERVLASGIFERSPSLAQVLTYICAKYFEGTADSIKEYNIAVDAFGRPPDFDQKKDSIVRVQVHRLRERLAKYYETSGASNEVQIVIPQGRYVPTFVRRSAAQPDSHHRAGEISEQPSEASPEIETYTPVNLSGEKRQSAAQPGGGRKYWWPAGLAVAVLILVGVFAVGLSRRGDTMVSAAPVDARFAVAAGEPIRILAGLETGTFTDGFGRSWLSDRYFTGGNVVKVGDHFILETREQRLYQSRRQGMFGYDIPLKPGVYEMRLHFAETHFGEMNLAGFGGEGSRAFGIVVNGKTLMPRLDVVGEVGPRTADIKVFRDISPDSDGIVHLSFTPVVSVPFLNAIEITPGVAGKLLPIRIVTQDRAYTDDQGRVWEPDRYAIGGQLVKRTAKVSAPVDPQLFAGERFGNLKYMIPVPLGKYALTLYMAERWLGPNLPAGARH
;
A
#
# COMPACT_ATOMS: atom_id res chain seq x y z
N MET A 1 8.49 -39.56 -22.60
CA MET A 1 8.64 -39.33 -21.15
C MET A 1 7.51 -40.03 -20.42
N SER A 2 7.83 -40.73 -19.34
CA SER A 2 6.82 -41.33 -18.47
C SER A 2 6.01 -40.24 -17.74
N VAL A 3 4.79 -40.59 -17.28
CA VAL A 3 3.94 -39.68 -16.49
C VAL A 3 4.66 -39.20 -15.22
N ALA A 4 5.50 -40.07 -14.62
CA ALA A 4 6.31 -39.74 -13.45
C ALA A 4 7.39 -38.69 -13.77
N GLU A 5 8.05 -38.79 -14.93
CA GLU A 5 9.04 -37.80 -15.36
C GLU A 5 8.42 -36.44 -15.67
N ILE A 6 7.22 -36.41 -16.27
CA ILE A 6 6.47 -35.17 -16.51
C ILE A 6 6.14 -34.48 -15.18
N SER A 7 5.55 -35.22 -14.25
CA SER A 7 5.18 -34.70 -12.92
C SER A 7 6.41 -34.27 -12.09
N HIS A 8 7.58 -34.89 -12.31
CA HIS A 8 8.82 -34.47 -11.66
C HIS A 8 9.31 -33.10 -12.17
N LEU A 9 9.32 -32.89 -13.50
CA LEU A 9 9.73 -31.60 -14.07
C LEU A 9 8.80 -30.45 -13.65
N GLU A 10 7.49 -30.71 -13.59
CA GLU A 10 6.51 -29.71 -13.13
C GLU A 10 6.76 -29.29 -11.68
N ARG A 11 7.03 -30.24 -10.78
CA ARG A 11 7.37 -29.94 -9.38
C ARG A 11 8.67 -29.14 -9.27
N GLN A 12 9.69 -29.54 -10.03
CA GLN A 12 10.97 -28.84 -10.05
C GLN A 12 10.82 -27.37 -10.52
N GLU A 13 9.94 -27.12 -11.48
CA GLU A 13 9.66 -25.76 -11.94
C GLU A 13 8.96 -24.92 -10.88
N VAL A 14 8.00 -25.49 -10.15
CA VAL A 14 7.36 -24.81 -9.01
C VAL A 14 8.40 -24.41 -7.96
N GLU A 15 9.28 -25.33 -7.58
CA GLU A 15 10.36 -25.04 -6.62
C GLU A 15 11.29 -23.94 -7.12
N ARG A 16 11.69 -23.98 -8.40
CA ARG A 16 12.54 -22.96 -9.02
C ARG A 16 11.91 -21.59 -9.00
N VAL A 17 10.63 -21.48 -9.36
CA VAL A 17 9.89 -20.21 -9.36
C VAL A 17 9.75 -19.68 -7.93
N LEU A 18 9.41 -20.52 -6.96
CA LEU A 18 9.30 -20.12 -5.55
C LEU A 18 10.65 -19.65 -4.97
N ALA A 19 11.77 -20.27 -5.38
CA ALA A 19 13.12 -19.90 -4.96
C ALA A 19 13.75 -18.71 -5.73
N SER A 20 13.08 -18.20 -6.78
CA SER A 20 13.66 -17.20 -7.69
C SER A 20 13.72 -15.77 -7.15
N GLY A 21 13.18 -15.51 -5.95
CA GLY A 21 13.11 -14.18 -5.35
C GLY A 21 11.99 -13.28 -5.89
N ILE A 22 11.26 -13.69 -6.94
CA ILE A 22 10.19 -12.87 -7.54
C ILE A 22 9.02 -12.59 -6.60
N PHE A 23 8.92 -13.33 -5.49
CA PHE A 23 7.88 -13.19 -4.48
C PHE A 23 8.38 -12.61 -3.14
N GLU A 24 9.63 -12.17 -3.03
CA GLU A 24 10.21 -11.64 -1.76
C GLU A 24 9.37 -10.53 -1.12
N ARG A 25 8.80 -9.64 -1.95
CA ARG A 25 7.94 -8.53 -1.50
C ARG A 25 6.45 -8.88 -1.51
N SER A 26 6.09 -10.09 -1.93
CA SER A 26 4.70 -10.53 -2.10
C SER A 26 4.49 -12.00 -1.66
N PRO A 27 4.66 -12.34 -0.36
CA PRO A 27 4.52 -13.72 0.13
C PRO A 27 3.14 -14.34 -0.14
N SER A 28 2.08 -13.52 -0.21
CA SER A 28 0.73 -13.97 -0.56
C SER A 28 0.65 -14.61 -1.97
N LEU A 29 1.46 -14.15 -2.92
CA LEU A 29 1.50 -14.75 -4.27
C LEU A 29 2.17 -16.13 -4.24
N ALA A 30 3.25 -16.26 -3.48
CA ALA A 30 3.90 -17.56 -3.25
C ALA A 30 2.95 -18.54 -2.55
N GLN A 31 2.16 -18.06 -1.58
CA GLN A 31 1.15 -18.87 -0.89
C GLN A 31 0.05 -19.37 -1.83
N VAL A 32 -0.49 -18.51 -2.71
CA VAL A 32 -1.45 -18.93 -3.74
C VAL A 32 -0.84 -19.95 -4.67
N LEU A 33 0.36 -19.67 -5.21
CA LEU A 33 1.04 -20.58 -6.14
C LEU A 33 1.27 -21.95 -5.51
N THR A 34 1.77 -21.96 -4.27
CA THR A 34 2.00 -23.19 -3.48
C THR A 34 0.70 -23.98 -3.32
N TYR A 35 -0.38 -23.31 -2.89
CA TYR A 35 -1.67 -23.96 -2.66
C TYR A 35 -2.25 -24.57 -3.94
N ILE A 36 -2.33 -23.81 -5.03
CA ILE A 36 -2.95 -24.29 -6.28
C ILE A 36 -2.12 -25.41 -6.92
N CYS A 37 -0.79 -25.35 -6.85
CA CYS A 37 0.08 -26.40 -7.37
C CYS A 37 0.03 -27.66 -6.50
N ALA A 38 -0.04 -27.54 -5.17
CA ALA A 38 -0.24 -28.68 -4.28
C ALA A 38 -1.53 -29.43 -4.62
N LYS A 39 -2.66 -28.71 -4.74
CA LYS A 39 -3.96 -29.29 -5.13
C LYS A 39 -3.96 -29.92 -6.51
N TYR A 40 -3.24 -29.32 -7.46
CA TYR A 40 -3.03 -29.90 -8.79
C TYR A 40 -2.30 -31.25 -8.70
N PHE A 41 -1.18 -31.33 -7.98
CA PHE A 41 -0.40 -32.56 -7.85
C PHE A 41 -1.07 -33.64 -6.98
N GLU A 42 -1.96 -33.25 -6.07
CA GLU A 42 -2.82 -34.16 -5.30
C GLU A 42 -3.94 -34.79 -6.15
N GLY A 43 -4.12 -34.35 -7.41
CA GLY A 43 -5.24 -34.79 -8.26
C GLY A 43 -6.59 -34.21 -7.83
N THR A 44 -6.60 -33.16 -7.01
CA THR A 44 -7.83 -32.52 -6.47
C THR A 44 -8.08 -31.15 -7.12
N ALA A 45 -7.76 -31.01 -8.41
CA ALA A 45 -7.87 -29.75 -9.14
C ALA A 45 -9.29 -29.13 -9.13
N ASP A 46 -10.34 -29.95 -9.06
CA ASP A 46 -11.73 -29.49 -8.96
C ASP A 46 -12.04 -28.73 -7.66
N SER A 47 -11.20 -28.89 -6.64
CA SER A 47 -11.30 -28.15 -5.37
C SER A 47 -10.62 -26.78 -5.42
N ILE A 48 -9.92 -26.43 -6.50
CA ILE A 48 -9.27 -25.13 -6.67
C ILE A 48 -10.33 -24.09 -7.09
N LYS A 49 -11.17 -23.71 -6.12
CA LYS A 49 -12.23 -22.71 -6.25
C LYS A 49 -11.88 -21.46 -5.44
N GLU A 50 -12.48 -20.32 -5.82
CA GLU A 50 -12.25 -19.04 -5.15
C GLU A 50 -12.45 -19.13 -3.64
N TYR A 51 -13.56 -19.75 -3.21
CA TYR A 51 -13.83 -20.01 -1.79
C TYR A 51 -12.70 -20.77 -1.09
N ASN A 52 -12.26 -21.90 -1.65
CA ASN A 52 -11.27 -22.76 -1.01
C ASN A 52 -9.90 -22.09 -0.97
N ILE A 53 -9.51 -21.35 -2.00
CA ILE A 53 -8.27 -20.56 -1.95
C ILE A 53 -8.37 -19.49 -0.86
N ALA A 54 -9.53 -18.84 -0.70
CA ALA A 54 -9.72 -17.84 0.35
C ALA A 54 -9.60 -18.46 1.75
N VAL A 55 -10.25 -19.60 2.00
CA VAL A 55 -10.25 -20.24 3.31
C VAL A 55 -8.92 -20.95 3.59
N ASP A 56 -8.50 -21.83 2.68
CA ASP A 56 -7.39 -22.76 2.91
C ASP A 56 -6.03 -22.11 2.66
N ALA A 57 -5.92 -21.19 1.69
CA ALA A 57 -4.67 -20.48 1.41
C ALA A 57 -4.58 -19.14 2.16
N PHE A 58 -5.67 -18.41 2.35
CA PHE A 58 -5.64 -17.09 3.01
C PHE A 58 -6.24 -17.05 4.41
N GLY A 59 -6.70 -18.17 4.96
CA GLY A 59 -7.23 -18.25 6.32
C GLY A 59 -8.54 -17.48 6.53
N ARG A 60 -9.35 -17.28 5.49
CA ARG A 60 -10.66 -16.62 5.62
C ARG A 60 -11.64 -17.47 6.45
N PRO A 61 -12.55 -16.84 7.23
CA PRO A 61 -13.52 -17.59 8.00
C PRO A 61 -14.56 -18.27 7.09
N PRO A 62 -15.20 -19.39 7.50
CA PRO A 62 -16.13 -20.13 6.65
C PRO A 62 -17.40 -19.38 6.22
N ASP A 63 -17.76 -18.30 6.90
CA ASP A 63 -18.88 -17.41 6.54
C ASP A 63 -18.48 -16.30 5.54
N PHE A 64 -17.30 -16.41 4.95
CA PHE A 64 -16.74 -15.49 3.95
C PHE A 64 -17.60 -15.34 2.68
N ASP A 65 -17.84 -14.07 2.29
CA ASP A 65 -18.57 -13.72 1.07
C ASP A 65 -17.62 -13.32 -0.08
N GLN A 66 -17.45 -14.25 -1.03
CA GLN A 66 -16.66 -14.06 -2.26
C GLN A 66 -17.14 -12.87 -3.11
N LYS A 67 -18.40 -12.44 -3.03
CA LYS A 67 -18.88 -11.29 -3.83
C LYS A 67 -18.37 -9.96 -3.29
N LYS A 68 -18.09 -9.87 -1.99
CA LYS A 68 -17.63 -8.65 -1.33
C LYS A 68 -16.12 -8.58 -1.20
N ASP A 69 -15.45 -9.73 -1.09
CA ASP A 69 -14.00 -9.79 -0.91
C ASP A 69 -13.33 -10.39 -2.14
N SER A 70 -12.64 -9.52 -2.89
CA SER A 70 -11.98 -9.86 -4.14
C SER A 70 -10.55 -10.37 -3.98
N ILE A 71 -10.11 -10.69 -2.75
CA ILE A 71 -8.70 -11.05 -2.45
C ILE A 71 -8.16 -12.11 -3.40
N VAL A 72 -8.88 -13.21 -3.63
CA VAL A 72 -8.41 -14.30 -4.49
C VAL A 72 -8.31 -13.87 -5.95
N ARG A 73 -9.31 -13.15 -6.47
CA ARG A 73 -9.29 -12.66 -7.86
C ARG A 73 -8.10 -11.73 -8.11
N VAL A 74 -7.86 -10.82 -7.17
CA VAL A 74 -6.77 -9.85 -7.24
C VAL A 74 -5.40 -10.54 -7.14
N GLN A 75 -5.22 -11.44 -6.18
CA GLN A 75 -3.94 -12.14 -5.99
C GLN A 75 -3.62 -13.07 -7.17
N VAL A 76 -4.61 -13.80 -7.70
CA VAL A 76 -4.40 -14.66 -8.87
C VAL A 76 -4.11 -13.84 -10.14
N HIS A 77 -4.76 -12.69 -10.33
CA HIS A 77 -4.41 -11.77 -11.42
C HIS A 77 -2.93 -11.36 -11.37
N ARG A 78 -2.45 -10.95 -10.19
CA ARG A 78 -1.05 -10.56 -10.00
C ARG A 78 -0.08 -11.72 -10.11
N LEU A 79 -0.48 -12.91 -9.67
CA LEU A 79 0.31 -14.12 -9.84
C LEU A 79 0.54 -14.38 -11.34
N ARG A 80 -0.49 -14.22 -12.19
CA ARG A 80 -0.33 -14.33 -13.66
C ARG A 80 0.67 -13.30 -14.20
N GLU A 81 0.52 -12.03 -13.83
CA GLU A 81 1.43 -10.96 -14.30
C GLU A 81 2.88 -11.21 -13.85
N ARG A 82 3.07 -11.66 -12.60
CA ARG A 82 4.39 -11.94 -12.04
C ARG A 82 5.05 -13.15 -12.71
N LEU A 83 4.28 -14.22 -12.95
CA LEU A 83 4.75 -15.39 -13.70
C LEU A 83 5.11 -15.03 -15.14
N ALA A 84 4.26 -14.26 -15.84
CA ALA A 84 4.54 -13.81 -17.20
C ALA A 84 5.88 -13.05 -17.28
N LYS A 85 6.08 -12.07 -16.40
CA LYS A 85 7.34 -11.30 -16.32
C LYS A 85 8.55 -12.17 -15.97
N TYR A 86 8.39 -13.15 -15.09
CA TYR A 86 9.46 -14.10 -14.77
C TYR A 86 9.87 -14.90 -16.00
N TYR A 87 8.91 -15.42 -16.76
CA TYR A 87 9.16 -16.21 -17.98
C TYR A 87 9.57 -15.39 -19.21
N GLU A 88 9.42 -14.07 -19.18
CA GLU A 88 10.03 -13.14 -20.14
C GLU A 88 11.51 -12.87 -19.84
N THR A 89 11.95 -13.13 -18.61
CA THR A 89 13.29 -12.73 -18.13
C THR A 89 14.07 -13.93 -17.59
N SER A 90 14.11 -14.11 -16.28
CA SER A 90 14.97 -15.08 -15.58
C SER A 90 14.57 -16.53 -15.83
N GLY A 91 13.29 -16.78 -16.13
CA GLY A 91 12.75 -18.10 -16.46
C GLY A 91 12.61 -18.35 -17.97
N ALA A 92 13.13 -17.47 -18.84
CA ALA A 92 12.89 -17.57 -20.29
C ALA A 92 13.43 -18.86 -20.92
N SER A 93 14.48 -19.43 -20.35
CA SER A 93 15.10 -20.69 -20.78
C SER A 93 14.56 -21.93 -20.08
N ASN A 94 13.58 -21.80 -19.18
CA ASN A 94 13.02 -22.95 -18.48
C ASN A 94 12.18 -23.81 -19.44
N GLU A 95 12.39 -25.13 -19.38
CA GLU A 95 11.72 -26.11 -20.26
C GLU A 95 10.20 -26.18 -20.01
N VAL A 96 9.79 -25.94 -18.77
CA VAL A 96 8.40 -25.94 -18.32
C VAL A 96 8.02 -24.53 -17.89
N GLN A 97 6.80 -24.10 -18.24
CA GLN A 97 6.25 -22.83 -17.79
C GLN A 97 4.91 -23.05 -17.08
N ILE A 98 4.77 -22.39 -15.94
CA ILE A 98 3.52 -22.36 -15.17
C ILE A 98 2.63 -21.25 -15.73
N VAL A 99 1.48 -21.63 -16.29
CA VAL A 99 0.46 -20.72 -16.80
C VAL A 99 -0.82 -20.91 -16.00
N ILE A 100 -1.44 -19.81 -15.56
CA ILE A 100 -2.77 -19.84 -14.94
C ILE A 100 -3.75 -19.18 -15.91
N PRO A 101 -4.62 -19.93 -16.61
CA PRO A 101 -5.51 -19.35 -17.62
C PRO A 101 -6.43 -18.26 -17.07
N GLN A 102 -6.82 -17.30 -17.91
CA GLN A 102 -7.80 -16.28 -17.52
C GLN A 102 -9.13 -16.92 -17.13
N GLY A 103 -9.78 -16.37 -16.10
CA GLY A 103 -11.04 -16.89 -15.56
C GLY A 103 -10.95 -18.24 -14.83
N ARG A 104 -9.77 -18.86 -14.74
CA ARG A 104 -9.53 -20.13 -14.03
C ARG A 104 -8.49 -19.99 -12.93
N TYR A 105 -8.57 -20.86 -11.93
CA TYR A 105 -7.60 -20.90 -10.83
C TYR A 105 -6.63 -22.08 -10.92
N VAL A 106 -6.96 -23.10 -11.71
CA VAL A 106 -6.14 -24.30 -11.90
C VAL A 106 -4.90 -23.94 -12.75
N PRO A 107 -3.67 -24.25 -12.29
CA PRO A 107 -2.47 -24.06 -13.08
C PRO A 107 -2.38 -25.08 -14.21
N THR A 108 -1.72 -24.68 -15.28
CA THR A 108 -1.37 -25.53 -16.43
C THR A 108 0.13 -25.43 -16.68
N PHE A 109 0.77 -26.55 -16.97
CA PHE A 109 2.20 -26.62 -17.24
C PHE A 109 2.42 -26.80 -18.75
N VAL A 110 3.08 -25.82 -19.36
CA VAL A 110 3.33 -25.81 -20.81
C VAL A 110 4.81 -26.10 -21.05
N ARG A 111 5.10 -27.05 -21.93
CA ARG A 111 6.47 -27.30 -22.38
C ARG A 111 6.86 -26.39 -23.52
N ARG A 112 8.03 -25.78 -23.41
CA ARG A 112 8.64 -25.02 -24.49
C ARG A 112 9.61 -25.93 -25.23
N SER A 113 9.23 -26.37 -26.44
CA SER A 113 10.20 -26.97 -27.36
C SER A 113 11.21 -25.91 -27.78
N ALA A 114 12.50 -26.19 -27.62
CA ALA A 114 13.56 -25.30 -28.05
C ALA A 114 13.64 -25.23 -29.59
N ALA A 115 12.83 -24.36 -30.21
CA ALA A 115 13.10 -23.60 -31.45
C ALA A 115 11.81 -22.97 -32.03
N GLN A 116 11.62 -21.65 -31.86
CA GLN A 116 11.65 -20.66 -32.95
C GLN A 116 11.43 -19.22 -32.43
N PRO A 117 12.20 -18.23 -32.93
CA PRO A 117 12.06 -16.82 -32.58
C PRO A 117 10.96 -16.11 -33.39
N ASP A 118 10.32 -15.13 -32.73
CA ASP A 118 9.53 -14.00 -33.22
C ASP A 118 8.96 -14.04 -34.65
N SER A 119 7.62 -14.04 -34.73
CA SER A 119 6.92 -13.30 -35.78
C SER A 119 5.84 -12.41 -35.15
N HIS A 120 6.17 -11.12 -35.09
CA HIS A 120 5.20 -10.03 -35.07
C HIS A 120 4.03 -10.29 -36.03
N HIS A 121 2.79 -10.05 -35.59
CA HIS A 121 1.76 -9.62 -36.54
C HIS A 121 0.93 -8.45 -35.99
N ARG A 122 1.17 -7.31 -36.63
CA ARG A 122 0.39 -6.09 -36.66
C ARG A 122 -0.82 -6.30 -37.60
N ALA A 123 -1.87 -5.54 -37.34
CA ALA A 123 -3.14 -5.45 -38.06
C ALA A 123 -3.05 -5.29 -39.60
N GLY A 124 -4.10 -5.76 -40.31
CA GLY A 124 -4.50 -5.23 -41.64
C GLY A 124 -4.99 -6.23 -42.69
N GLU A 125 -6.32 -6.33 -42.82
CA GLU A 125 -7.16 -6.45 -44.04
C GLU A 125 -7.21 -7.69 -44.99
N ILE A 126 -8.43 -8.30 -45.00
CA ILE A 126 -9.39 -8.62 -46.09
C ILE A 126 -9.00 -9.61 -47.23
N SER A 127 -9.77 -10.71 -47.36
CA SER A 127 -10.51 -11.10 -48.59
C SER A 127 -11.51 -12.26 -48.35
N GLU A 128 -12.62 -12.25 -49.09
CA GLU A 128 -13.87 -13.02 -48.94
C GLU A 128 -13.92 -14.37 -49.70
N GLN A 129 -14.64 -15.35 -49.10
CA GLN A 129 -15.61 -16.35 -49.65
C GLN A 129 -15.28 -17.30 -50.85
N PRO A 130 -16.12 -18.32 -51.18
CA PRO A 130 -16.84 -19.34 -50.36
C PRO A 130 -16.83 -20.76 -51.02
N SER A 131 -17.21 -21.85 -50.31
CA SER A 131 -17.93 -23.00 -50.92
C SER A 131 -18.45 -24.01 -49.89
N GLU A 132 -19.68 -24.48 -50.13
CA GLU A 132 -20.54 -25.40 -49.39
C GLU A 132 -20.10 -26.87 -49.45
N ALA A 133 -20.47 -27.66 -48.41
CA ALA A 133 -21.35 -28.82 -48.54
C ALA A 133 -21.57 -29.52 -47.17
N SER A 134 -22.81 -29.44 -46.69
CA SER A 134 -23.46 -30.39 -45.76
C SER A 134 -24.12 -31.52 -46.60
N PRO A 135 -24.49 -32.70 -46.04
CA PRO A 135 -25.72 -32.87 -45.24
C PRO A 135 -25.55 -33.92 -44.10
N GLU A 136 -26.47 -34.26 -43.20
CA GLU A 136 -27.91 -34.00 -42.94
C GLU A 136 -28.18 -34.43 -41.46
N ILE A 137 -28.86 -33.65 -40.60
CA ILE A 137 -30.28 -33.73 -40.14
C ILE A 137 -30.57 -35.00 -39.27
N GLU A 138 -31.07 -34.94 -38.02
CA GLU A 138 -32.46 -34.62 -37.64
C GLU A 138 -32.65 -34.02 -36.22
N THR A 139 -33.51 -33.01 -36.22
CA THR A 139 -34.29 -32.30 -35.19
C THR A 139 -35.29 -33.15 -34.39
N TYR A 140 -35.61 -32.75 -33.15
CA TYR A 140 -36.89 -32.04 -32.79
C TYR A 140 -37.04 -31.85 -31.26
N THR A 141 -37.43 -30.64 -30.86
CA THR A 141 -38.07 -30.25 -29.58
C THR A 141 -39.61 -30.37 -29.72
N PRO A 142 -40.50 -29.97 -28.78
CA PRO A 142 -40.40 -29.50 -27.37
C PRO A 142 -41.42 -30.23 -26.44
N VAL A 143 -41.63 -29.75 -25.19
CA VAL A 143 -42.97 -29.43 -24.61
C VAL A 143 -42.83 -28.98 -23.13
N ASN A 144 -43.53 -27.88 -22.83
CA ASN A 144 -43.85 -27.37 -21.49
C ASN A 144 -45.27 -27.84 -21.11
N LEU A 145 -45.51 -28.30 -19.88
CA LEU A 145 -46.83 -28.21 -19.25
C LEU A 145 -46.73 -28.31 -17.72
N SER A 146 -47.37 -27.34 -17.09
CA SER A 146 -47.59 -27.12 -15.67
C SER A 146 -48.68 -28.02 -15.08
N GLY A 147 -48.56 -28.37 -13.79
CA GLY A 147 -49.72 -28.45 -12.87
C GLY A 147 -49.84 -29.68 -11.97
N GLU A 148 -50.00 -29.39 -10.67
CA GLU A 148 -50.74 -30.13 -9.62
C GLU A 148 -50.07 -31.16 -8.68
N LYS A 149 -49.84 -30.68 -7.44
CA LYS A 149 -50.25 -31.23 -6.12
C LYS A 149 -50.57 -32.75 -5.99
N ARG A 150 -49.89 -33.44 -5.06
CA ARG A 150 -50.42 -33.88 -3.73
C ARG A 150 -49.44 -34.77 -2.91
N GLN A 151 -49.29 -34.38 -1.64
CA GLN A 151 -49.28 -35.19 -0.39
C GLN A 151 -48.29 -36.38 -0.19
N SER A 152 -47.30 -36.10 0.67
CA SER A 152 -47.08 -36.69 2.02
C SER A 152 -47.35 -38.19 2.26
N ALA A 153 -46.28 -38.93 2.54
CA ALA A 153 -46.26 -39.99 3.56
C ALA A 153 -44.87 -40.03 4.22
N ALA A 154 -44.84 -39.92 5.55
CA ALA A 154 -43.65 -39.94 6.40
C ALA A 154 -43.44 -41.33 7.02
N GLN A 155 -42.19 -41.69 7.38
CA GLN A 155 -41.79 -42.18 8.72
C GLN A 155 -40.25 -42.40 8.86
N PRO A 156 -39.67 -42.56 10.07
CA PRO A 156 -38.65 -41.63 10.60
C PRO A 156 -37.34 -42.28 11.13
N GLY A 157 -36.41 -41.44 11.62
CA GLY A 157 -35.33 -41.82 12.54
C GLY A 157 -34.34 -40.65 12.72
N GLY A 158 -34.42 -39.85 13.79
CA GLY A 158 -33.62 -40.02 15.03
C GLY A 158 -32.35 -39.14 14.95
N GLY A 159 -32.04 -38.19 15.82
CA GLY A 159 -32.62 -37.74 17.08
C GLY A 159 -31.83 -36.52 17.62
N ARG A 160 -32.32 -36.01 18.76
CA ARG A 160 -31.69 -35.06 19.71
C ARG A 160 -31.72 -33.55 19.38
N LYS A 161 -32.76 -32.89 19.90
CA LYS A 161 -32.89 -31.43 20.08
C LYS A 161 -32.34 -31.02 21.47
N TYR A 162 -31.42 -30.06 21.51
CA TYR A 162 -31.12 -29.26 22.71
C TYR A 162 -31.85 -27.91 22.62
N TRP A 163 -32.49 -27.53 23.73
CA TRP A 163 -33.17 -26.25 23.93
C TRP A 163 -32.18 -25.12 24.26
N TRP A 164 -32.17 -24.08 23.43
CA TRP A 164 -32.43 -22.67 23.77
C TRP A 164 -31.89 -21.78 22.64
N PRO A 165 -32.73 -20.93 22.05
CA PRO A 165 -32.25 -19.56 21.84
C PRO A 165 -33.39 -18.56 22.07
N ALA A 166 -33.46 -18.00 23.27
CA ALA A 166 -34.15 -16.73 23.48
C ALA A 166 -33.17 -15.59 23.84
N GLY A 167 -31.94 -15.90 24.28
CA GLY A 167 -30.95 -14.88 24.65
C GLY A 167 -30.18 -14.27 23.48
N LEU A 168 -29.81 -15.07 22.46
CA LEU A 168 -28.90 -14.61 21.40
C LEU A 168 -29.60 -13.83 20.27
N ALA A 169 -30.88 -14.12 20.01
CA ALA A 169 -31.67 -13.39 19.03
C ALA A 169 -31.95 -11.94 19.48
N VAL A 170 -32.05 -11.69 20.79
CA VAL A 170 -32.29 -10.35 21.34
C VAL A 170 -31.02 -9.49 21.27
N ALA A 171 -29.83 -10.05 21.46
CA ALA A 171 -28.57 -9.31 21.30
C ALA A 171 -28.28 -8.93 19.84
N VAL A 172 -28.59 -9.83 18.89
CA VAL A 172 -28.45 -9.56 17.45
C VAL A 172 -29.55 -8.61 16.95
N LEU A 173 -30.78 -8.69 17.46
CA LEU A 173 -31.84 -7.75 17.10
C LEU A 173 -31.66 -6.36 17.72
N ILE A 174 -31.00 -6.24 18.89
CA ILE A 174 -30.58 -4.94 19.44
C ILE A 174 -29.42 -4.36 18.62
N LEU A 175 -28.44 -5.16 18.20
CA LEU A 175 -27.34 -4.71 17.34
C LEU A 175 -27.80 -4.31 15.92
N VAL A 176 -28.69 -5.10 15.31
CA VAL A 176 -29.29 -4.80 14.00
C VAL A 176 -30.30 -3.65 14.11
N GLY A 177 -31.03 -3.54 15.22
CA GLY A 177 -31.96 -2.44 15.49
C GLY A 177 -31.24 -1.09 15.72
N VAL A 178 -30.10 -1.09 16.43
CA VAL A 178 -29.25 0.09 16.60
C VAL A 178 -28.55 0.47 15.28
N PHE A 179 -28.21 -0.52 14.44
CA PHE A 179 -27.63 -0.29 13.11
C PHE A 179 -28.68 0.21 12.09
N ALA A 180 -29.91 -0.33 12.10
CA ALA A 180 -30.97 0.06 11.18
C ALA A 180 -31.64 1.40 11.55
N VAL A 181 -31.80 1.71 12.85
CA VAL A 181 -32.25 3.05 13.27
C VAL A 181 -31.16 4.10 13.03
N GLY A 182 -29.88 3.70 13.02
CA GLY A 182 -28.75 4.54 12.61
C GLY A 182 -28.68 4.83 11.10
N LEU A 183 -29.14 3.90 10.25
CA LEU A 183 -29.18 4.08 8.78
C LEU A 183 -30.50 4.64 8.24
N SER A 184 -31.60 4.67 9.01
CA SER A 184 -32.89 5.23 8.56
C SER A 184 -33.34 6.50 9.28
N ARG A 185 -32.48 7.09 10.12
CA ARG A 185 -32.65 8.45 10.67
C ARG A 185 -31.37 9.27 10.56
N ARG A 186 -30.89 9.45 9.33
CA ARG A 186 -30.16 10.66 8.92
C ARG A 186 -30.38 10.77 7.43
N GLY A 187 -31.34 11.61 7.04
CA GLY A 187 -31.28 12.17 5.71
C GLY A 187 -29.88 12.75 5.55
N ASP A 188 -29.23 12.44 4.43
CA ASP A 188 -27.95 13.01 4.04
C ASP A 188 -28.10 14.53 3.97
N THR A 189 -28.00 15.18 5.12
CA THR A 189 -27.27 16.42 5.18
C THR A 189 -25.84 15.99 5.00
N MET A 190 -25.36 16.06 3.75
CA MET A 190 -23.97 16.47 3.57
C MET A 190 -23.83 17.67 4.51
N VAL A 191 -23.15 17.47 5.64
CA VAL A 191 -22.67 18.59 6.40
C VAL A 191 -21.66 19.18 5.45
N SER A 192 -22.13 20.11 4.59
CA SER A 192 -21.28 21.13 4.01
C SER A 192 -20.41 21.55 5.18
N ALA A 193 -19.09 21.43 5.01
CA ALA A 193 -18.17 22.03 5.94
C ALA A 193 -18.74 23.43 6.21
N ALA A 194 -19.01 23.75 7.48
CA ALA A 194 -19.31 25.13 7.83
C ALA A 194 -18.20 25.95 7.16
N PRO A 195 -18.51 27.05 6.44
CA PRO A 195 -17.52 27.79 5.68
C PRO A 195 -16.32 28.01 6.61
N VAL A 196 -15.18 27.42 6.25
CA VAL A 196 -13.97 27.53 7.06
C VAL A 196 -13.62 29.00 6.97
N ASP A 197 -13.87 29.69 8.07
CA ASP A 197 -13.75 31.13 8.13
C ASP A 197 -12.31 31.52 7.77
N ALA A 198 -12.11 32.23 6.65
CA ALA A 198 -10.79 32.61 6.15
C ALA A 198 -9.97 33.44 7.16
N ARG A 199 -10.61 33.96 8.22
CA ARG A 199 -9.96 34.54 9.41
C ARG A 199 -9.09 33.56 10.20
N PHE A 200 -9.19 32.26 9.95
CA PHE A 200 -8.29 31.23 10.49
C PHE A 200 -7.13 30.86 9.55
N ALA A 201 -6.94 31.60 8.45
CA ALA A 201 -5.77 31.41 7.58
C ALA A 201 -4.49 31.60 8.40
N VAL A 202 -3.64 30.57 8.37
CA VAL A 202 -2.36 30.59 9.09
C VAL A 202 -1.49 31.74 8.58
N ALA A 203 -0.67 32.31 9.47
CA ALA A 203 0.25 33.38 9.11
C ALA A 203 1.14 32.96 7.93
N ALA A 204 1.34 33.87 6.97
CA ALA A 204 2.20 33.61 5.82
C ALA A 204 3.61 33.41 6.36
N GLY A 205 4.23 32.27 6.02
CA GLY A 205 5.59 31.96 6.45
C GLY A 205 5.70 30.85 7.50
N GLU A 206 4.62 30.47 8.19
CA GLU A 206 4.68 29.40 9.19
C GLU A 206 4.32 28.01 8.61
N PRO A 207 5.10 26.97 8.93
CA PRO A 207 4.73 25.60 8.59
C PRO A 207 3.43 25.16 9.27
N ILE A 208 2.53 24.54 8.52
CA ILE A 208 1.39 23.80 9.06
C ILE A 208 1.76 22.33 9.15
N ARG A 209 1.56 21.74 10.33
CA ARG A 209 1.78 20.32 10.56
C ARG A 209 0.56 19.75 11.26
N ILE A 210 -0.09 18.76 10.66
CA ILE A 210 -1.32 18.13 11.15
C ILE A 210 -1.04 16.64 11.32
N LEU A 211 -1.29 16.12 12.52
CA LEU A 211 -1.23 14.69 12.80
C LEU A 211 -2.63 14.08 12.68
N ALA A 212 -2.86 13.31 11.63
CA ALA A 212 -4.17 12.71 11.37
C ALA A 212 -4.51 11.70 12.48
N GLY A 213 -5.71 11.81 13.04
CA GLY A 213 -6.16 11.02 14.18
C GLY A 213 -5.72 11.49 15.57
N LEU A 214 -4.93 12.56 15.70
CA LEU A 214 -4.71 13.20 16.99
C LEU A 214 -5.95 14.04 17.35
N GLU A 215 -6.63 13.71 18.45
CA GLU A 215 -7.94 14.32 18.77
C GLU A 215 -7.85 15.78 19.22
N THR A 216 -6.90 16.10 20.11
CA THR A 216 -6.77 17.45 20.67
C THR A 216 -5.30 17.79 20.96
N GLY A 217 -5.03 19.09 21.13
CA GLY A 217 -3.73 19.60 21.55
C GLY A 217 -2.67 19.59 20.44
N THR A 218 -1.42 19.46 20.85
CA THR A 218 -0.24 19.42 19.99
C THR A 218 0.66 18.26 20.37
N PHE A 219 1.35 17.71 19.38
CA PHE A 219 2.38 16.69 19.53
C PHE A 219 3.72 17.28 19.09
N THR A 220 4.74 17.22 19.95
CA THR A 220 6.11 17.58 19.57
C THR A 220 6.89 16.32 19.21
N ASP A 221 7.43 16.28 18.00
CA ASP A 221 8.21 15.16 17.51
C ASP A 221 9.64 15.13 18.07
N GLY A 222 10.38 14.05 17.82
CA GLY A 222 11.75 13.86 18.32
C GLY A 222 12.76 14.88 17.81
N PHE A 223 12.38 15.73 16.84
CA PHE A 223 13.19 16.81 16.28
C PHE A 223 12.72 18.20 16.73
N GLY A 224 11.78 18.27 17.67
CA GLY A 224 11.29 19.52 18.24
C GLY A 224 10.23 20.23 17.39
N ARG A 225 9.68 19.57 16.35
CA ARG A 225 8.62 20.17 15.54
C ARG A 225 7.26 19.89 16.17
N SER A 226 6.43 20.93 16.22
CA SER A 226 5.06 20.83 16.72
C SER A 226 4.09 20.44 15.61
N TRP A 227 3.27 19.43 15.89
CA TRP A 227 2.19 18.91 15.07
C TRP A 227 0.87 19.22 15.76
N LEU A 228 -0.03 19.89 15.06
CA LEU A 228 -1.38 20.17 15.53
C LEU A 228 -2.22 18.90 15.51
N SER A 229 -3.23 18.85 16.39
CA SER A 229 -4.30 17.86 16.32
C SER A 229 -4.96 17.84 14.94
N ASP A 230 -5.53 16.70 14.60
CA ASP A 230 -6.29 16.49 13.39
C ASP A 230 -7.40 17.55 13.28
N ARG A 231 -7.47 18.20 12.12
CA ARG A 231 -8.30 19.39 11.87
C ARG A 231 -8.47 19.63 10.39
N TYR A 232 -9.43 20.48 10.05
CA TYR A 232 -9.81 20.81 8.67
C TYR A 232 -10.32 19.63 7.85
N PHE A 233 -10.55 18.47 8.46
CA PHE A 233 -11.02 17.29 7.75
C PHE A 233 -12.54 17.26 7.62
N THR A 234 -13.00 16.56 6.60
CA THR A 234 -14.39 16.09 6.48
C THR A 234 -14.39 14.59 6.25
N GLY A 235 -15.34 13.88 6.86
CA GLY A 235 -15.48 12.43 6.71
C GLY A 235 -14.35 11.59 7.32
N GLY A 236 -14.37 10.31 7.00
CA GLY A 236 -13.45 9.29 7.51
C GLY A 236 -13.59 8.99 8.99
N ASN A 237 -12.83 8.00 9.44
CA ASN A 237 -12.71 7.60 10.84
C ASN A 237 -11.23 7.53 11.24
N VAL A 238 -10.98 7.71 12.53
CA VAL A 238 -9.64 7.57 13.10
C VAL A 238 -9.36 6.11 13.41
N VAL A 239 -8.19 5.63 12.99
CA VAL A 239 -7.63 4.35 13.40
C VAL A 239 -6.34 4.61 14.16
N LYS A 240 -6.27 4.07 15.37
CA LYS A 240 -5.05 4.05 16.19
C LYS A 240 -4.44 2.66 16.11
N VAL A 241 -3.17 2.63 15.75
CA VAL A 241 -2.31 1.46 15.70
C VAL A 241 -1.41 1.65 16.91
N GLY A 242 -1.47 0.77 17.91
CA GLY A 242 -0.75 0.94 19.18
C GLY A 242 0.79 0.95 19.03
N ASP A 243 1.51 0.14 19.78
CA ASP A 243 2.98 0.13 19.72
C ASP A 243 3.55 -0.65 18.51
N HIS A 244 2.85 -0.62 17.37
CA HIS A 244 3.37 -1.18 16.13
C HIS A 244 4.57 -0.37 15.66
N PHE A 245 5.74 -1.01 15.72
CA PHE A 245 6.98 -0.41 15.22
C PHE A 245 6.91 -0.18 13.72
N ILE A 246 7.26 1.03 13.29
CA ILE A 246 7.30 1.48 11.90
C ILE A 246 8.76 1.56 11.46
N LEU A 247 9.06 0.84 10.39
CA LEU A 247 10.35 0.78 9.73
C LEU A 247 10.66 2.10 9.03
N GLU A 248 11.96 2.36 8.84
CA GLU A 248 12.48 3.51 8.08
C GLU A 248 12.06 4.89 8.63
N THR A 249 11.75 4.96 9.93
CA THR A 249 11.51 6.22 10.63
C THR A 249 11.97 6.16 12.09
N ARG A 250 12.41 7.30 12.61
CA ARG A 250 12.64 7.50 14.06
C ARG A 250 11.40 8.09 14.75
N GLU A 251 10.45 8.63 13.99
CA GLU A 251 9.23 9.28 14.49
C GLU A 251 8.06 8.30 14.54
N GLN A 252 8.15 7.32 15.42
CA GLN A 252 7.15 6.25 15.56
C GLN A 252 5.74 6.81 15.76
N ARG A 253 5.58 7.76 16.68
CA ARG A 253 4.28 8.36 17.03
C ARG A 253 3.58 9.06 15.87
N LEU A 254 4.32 9.54 14.86
CA LEU A 254 3.73 10.17 13.68
C LEU A 254 2.89 9.19 12.85
N TYR A 255 3.11 7.88 13.03
CA TYR A 255 2.49 6.81 12.25
C TYR A 255 1.60 5.88 13.09
N GLN A 256 1.40 6.18 14.37
CA GLN A 256 0.54 5.42 15.30
C GLN A 256 -0.95 5.79 15.18
N SER A 257 -1.29 6.87 14.49
CA SER A 257 -2.67 7.22 14.15
C SER A 257 -2.81 7.51 12.67
N ARG A 258 -4.01 7.27 12.13
CA ARG A 258 -4.38 7.64 10.77
C ARG A 258 -5.85 7.97 10.67
N ARG A 259 -6.19 8.87 9.75
CA ARG A 259 -7.55 8.99 9.22
C ARG A 259 -7.70 8.05 8.04
N GLN A 260 -8.81 7.31 7.96
CA GLN A 260 -9.11 6.40 6.85
C GLN A 260 -10.59 6.43 6.45
N GLY A 261 -10.91 5.94 5.26
CA GLY A 261 -12.29 5.94 4.74
C GLY A 261 -12.46 6.96 3.64
N MET A 262 -13.69 7.41 3.36
CA MET A 262 -13.90 8.56 2.49
C MET A 262 -13.70 9.84 3.30
N PHE A 263 -12.62 10.57 3.03
CA PHE A 263 -12.29 11.83 3.70
C PHE A 263 -11.54 12.81 2.80
N GLY A 264 -11.53 14.08 3.21
CA GLY A 264 -10.70 15.15 2.64
C GLY A 264 -10.29 16.16 3.71
N TYR A 265 -9.49 17.14 3.32
CA TYR A 265 -9.05 18.28 4.14
C TYR A 265 -9.21 19.58 3.37
N ASP A 266 -9.80 20.58 4.01
CA ASP A 266 -9.99 21.94 3.51
C ASP A 266 -9.12 22.90 4.32
N ILE A 267 -7.86 23.05 3.92
CA ILE A 267 -6.82 23.71 4.72
C ILE A 267 -6.72 25.20 4.32
N PRO A 268 -7.12 26.14 5.18
CA PRO A 268 -7.04 27.56 4.85
C PRO A 268 -5.58 28.04 4.86
N LEU A 269 -5.14 28.64 3.74
CA LEU A 269 -3.81 29.18 3.56
C LEU A 269 -3.88 30.60 3.02
N LYS A 270 -2.91 31.45 3.40
CA LYS A 270 -2.73 32.72 2.69
C LYS A 270 -2.27 32.48 1.25
N PRO A 271 -2.60 33.38 0.30
CA PRO A 271 -2.10 33.28 -1.07
C PRO A 271 -0.58 33.11 -1.10
N GLY A 272 -0.12 32.14 -1.86
CA GLY A 272 1.29 31.78 -1.93
C GLY A 272 1.49 30.40 -2.53
N VAL A 273 2.75 30.06 -2.78
CA VAL A 273 3.16 28.72 -3.23
C VAL A 273 3.77 27.98 -2.06
N TYR A 274 3.41 26.70 -1.94
CA TYR A 274 3.76 25.83 -0.83
C TYR A 274 4.33 24.50 -1.34
N GLU A 275 5.13 23.87 -0.48
CA GLU A 275 5.49 22.46 -0.57
C GLU A 275 4.62 21.70 0.44
N MET A 276 3.98 20.62 -0.01
CA MET A 276 3.17 19.72 0.82
C MET A 276 3.83 18.35 0.91
N ARG A 277 3.88 17.79 2.11
CA ARG A 277 4.36 16.44 2.40
C ARG A 277 3.25 15.66 3.08
N LEU A 278 2.93 14.51 2.49
CA LEU A 278 1.92 13.59 3.00
C LEU A 278 2.61 12.33 3.53
N HIS A 279 2.34 11.99 4.78
CA HIS A 279 2.97 10.88 5.48
C HIS A 279 2.05 9.65 5.50
N PHE A 280 2.62 8.49 5.17
CA PHE A 280 1.92 7.21 5.16
C PHE A 280 2.77 6.11 5.81
N ALA A 281 2.11 5.20 6.52
CA ALA A 281 2.63 3.88 6.83
C ALA A 281 1.45 2.90 6.81
N GLU A 282 1.46 1.92 5.91
CA GLU A 282 0.43 0.89 5.91
C GLU A 282 0.64 -0.06 7.09
N THR A 283 -0.33 -0.07 8.00
CA THR A 283 -0.34 -0.87 9.23
C THR A 283 -1.44 -1.94 9.28
N HIS A 284 -2.29 -2.02 8.26
CA HIS A 284 -3.41 -2.95 8.19
C HIS A 284 -3.16 -4.11 7.24
N PHE A 285 -2.76 -3.86 5.99
CA PHE A 285 -2.50 -4.92 5.01
C PHE A 285 -1.02 -5.31 4.95
N GLY A 286 -0.74 -6.61 4.85
CA GLY A 286 0.60 -7.19 4.80
C GLY A 286 0.87 -8.15 5.97
N GLU A 287 1.81 -9.06 5.79
CA GLU A 287 2.10 -10.17 6.71
C GLU A 287 2.44 -9.72 8.15
N MET A 288 3.07 -8.55 8.29
CA MET A 288 3.50 -8.00 9.58
C MET A 288 2.48 -7.03 10.22
N ASN A 289 1.28 -6.92 9.64
CA ASN A 289 0.27 -5.92 9.96
C ASN A 289 -0.96 -6.49 10.67
N LEU A 290 -1.87 -5.62 11.09
CA LEU A 290 -3.07 -5.98 11.87
C LEU A 290 -3.94 -7.06 11.21
N ALA A 291 -4.05 -7.05 9.87
CA ALA A 291 -4.79 -8.11 9.17
C ALA A 291 -3.98 -9.41 9.09
N GLY A 292 -2.64 -9.35 9.08
CA GLY A 292 -1.76 -10.51 8.88
C GLY A 292 -1.81 -11.11 7.46
N PHE A 293 -2.58 -10.53 6.55
CA PHE A 293 -2.72 -10.96 5.15
C PHE A 293 -2.87 -9.75 4.20
N GLY A 294 -2.84 -10.02 2.90
CA GLY A 294 -2.75 -9.00 1.85
C GLY A 294 -1.32 -8.52 1.64
N GLY A 295 -1.14 -7.30 1.13
CA GLY A 295 0.17 -6.72 0.91
C GLY A 295 0.16 -5.69 -0.22
N GLU A 296 1.20 -5.72 -1.06
CA GLU A 296 1.28 -4.93 -2.29
C GLU A 296 -0.06 -4.99 -3.01
N GLY A 297 -0.63 -3.82 -3.28
CA GLY A 297 -1.85 -3.58 -4.02
C GLY A 297 -3.15 -4.01 -3.34
N SER A 298 -3.12 -4.48 -2.10
CA SER A 298 -4.34 -4.68 -1.30
C SER A 298 -5.04 -3.36 -0.97
N ARG A 299 -4.29 -2.26 -0.96
CA ARG A 299 -4.83 -0.90 -0.84
C ARG A 299 -4.12 0.02 -1.81
N ALA A 300 -4.91 0.64 -2.67
CA ALA A 300 -4.45 1.73 -3.51
C ALA A 300 -5.51 2.81 -3.64
N PHE A 301 -5.08 4.06 -3.72
CA PHE A 301 -5.95 5.23 -3.83
C PHE A 301 -5.22 6.38 -4.52
N GLY A 302 -5.97 7.31 -5.13
CA GLY A 302 -5.44 8.54 -5.71
C GLY A 302 -5.42 9.69 -4.71
N ILE A 303 -4.63 10.72 -5.03
CA ILE A 303 -4.49 11.97 -4.29
C ILE A 303 -4.81 13.12 -5.24
N VAL A 304 -5.75 13.96 -4.83
CA VAL A 304 -6.27 15.09 -5.60
C VAL A 304 -6.16 16.36 -4.76
N VAL A 305 -5.69 17.45 -5.37
CA VAL A 305 -5.66 18.78 -4.75
C VAL A 305 -6.37 19.77 -5.65
N ASN A 306 -7.31 20.56 -5.12
CA ASN A 306 -8.09 21.56 -5.87
C ASN A 306 -8.64 21.00 -7.20
N GLY A 307 -9.21 19.78 -7.15
CA GLY A 307 -9.71 19.05 -8.32
C GLY A 307 -8.65 18.48 -9.28
N LYS A 308 -7.36 18.81 -9.12
CA LYS A 308 -6.25 18.29 -9.92
C LYS A 308 -5.66 17.03 -9.31
N THR A 309 -5.54 15.97 -10.10
CA THR A 309 -4.86 14.73 -9.66
C THR A 309 -3.36 14.99 -9.50
N LEU A 310 -2.85 14.84 -8.27
CA LEU A 310 -1.42 14.87 -7.97
C LEU A 310 -0.77 13.49 -8.17
N MET A 311 -1.49 12.44 -7.77
CA MET A 311 -1.03 11.07 -7.88
C MET A 311 -2.25 10.18 -8.14
N PRO A 312 -2.37 9.54 -9.33
CA PRO A 312 -3.58 8.80 -9.69
C PRO A 312 -3.73 7.49 -8.93
N ARG A 313 -2.61 6.92 -8.46
CA ARG A 313 -2.56 5.67 -7.73
C ARG A 313 -1.33 5.64 -6.83
N LEU A 314 -1.57 5.55 -5.53
CA LEU A 314 -0.59 5.29 -4.49
C LEU A 314 -0.86 3.91 -3.89
N ASP A 315 0.15 3.05 -3.87
CA ASP A 315 0.14 1.75 -3.19
C ASP A 315 1.34 1.70 -2.25
N VAL A 316 1.12 2.12 -1.01
CA VAL A 316 2.20 2.30 -0.01
C VAL A 316 2.96 1.00 0.22
N VAL A 317 2.26 -0.15 0.29
CA VAL A 317 2.94 -1.44 0.48
C VAL A 317 3.73 -1.85 -0.75
N GLY A 318 3.20 -1.60 -1.95
CA GLY A 318 3.93 -1.86 -3.20
C GLY A 318 5.20 -1.03 -3.33
N GLU A 319 5.21 0.19 -2.79
CA GLU A 319 6.35 1.10 -2.91
C GLU A 319 7.41 0.87 -1.82
N VAL A 320 7.01 0.74 -0.55
CA VAL A 320 7.95 0.70 0.58
C VAL A 320 7.81 -0.54 1.47
N GLY A 321 6.86 -1.42 1.19
CA GLY A 321 6.53 -2.57 2.03
C GLY A 321 5.60 -2.24 3.20
N PRO A 322 5.12 -3.27 3.91
CA PRO A 322 4.25 -3.08 5.08
C PRO A 322 5.04 -2.48 6.24
N ARG A 323 4.37 -1.66 7.07
CA ARG A 323 4.97 -1.00 8.25
C ARG A 323 6.16 -0.12 7.96
N THR A 324 6.35 0.31 6.73
CA THR A 324 7.42 1.23 6.36
C THR A 324 6.87 2.63 6.21
N ALA A 325 7.56 3.60 6.79
CA ALA A 325 7.24 5.01 6.60
C ALA A 325 7.51 5.43 5.16
N ASP A 326 6.56 6.15 4.58
CA ASP A 326 6.62 6.75 3.25
C ASP A 326 6.17 8.21 3.34
N ILE A 327 6.80 9.06 2.52
CA ILE A 327 6.53 10.49 2.49
C ILE A 327 6.43 10.91 1.03
N LYS A 328 5.23 11.35 0.62
CA LYS A 328 5.01 11.92 -0.71
C LYS A 328 5.16 13.42 -0.68
N VAL A 329 6.05 13.95 -1.52
CA VAL A 329 6.38 15.37 -1.58
C VAL A 329 5.78 15.97 -2.85
N PHE A 330 5.02 17.04 -2.68
CA PHE A 330 4.37 17.78 -3.76
C PHE A 330 4.79 19.24 -3.69
N ARG A 331 5.22 19.79 -4.81
CA ARG A 331 5.58 21.20 -4.97
C ARG A 331 4.42 21.93 -5.63
N ASP A 332 4.52 23.25 -5.67
CA ASP A 332 3.60 24.10 -6.42
C ASP A 332 2.15 23.95 -5.93
N ILE A 333 1.97 23.76 -4.61
CA ILE A 333 0.67 23.76 -3.97
C ILE A 333 0.28 25.20 -3.65
N SER A 334 -0.91 25.59 -4.04
CA SER A 334 -1.45 26.92 -3.74
C SER A 334 -2.91 26.76 -3.29
N PRO A 335 -3.41 27.60 -2.37
CA PRO A 335 -4.85 27.66 -2.14
C PRO A 335 -5.58 28.04 -3.44
N ASP A 336 -6.82 27.58 -3.58
CA ASP A 336 -7.72 28.00 -4.64
C ASP A 336 -8.17 29.46 -4.41
N SER A 337 -9.01 29.98 -5.30
CA SER A 337 -9.57 31.34 -5.26
C SER A 337 -10.32 31.69 -3.98
N ASP A 338 -10.78 30.68 -3.22
CA ASP A 338 -11.42 30.83 -1.91
C ASP A 338 -10.44 30.89 -0.73
N GLY A 339 -9.13 30.76 -0.99
CA GLY A 339 -8.09 30.75 0.05
C GLY A 339 -7.90 29.38 0.72
N ILE A 340 -8.43 28.30 0.14
CA ILE A 340 -8.40 26.96 0.72
C ILE A 340 -7.63 25.99 -0.19
N VAL A 341 -6.83 25.12 0.41
CA VAL A 341 -6.31 23.93 -0.26
C VAL A 341 -7.27 22.77 -0.02
N HIS A 342 -7.97 22.33 -1.08
CA HIS A 342 -8.90 21.20 -1.05
C HIS A 342 -8.16 19.90 -1.37
N LEU A 343 -7.73 19.19 -0.34
CA LEU A 343 -7.07 17.89 -0.45
C LEU A 343 -8.10 16.77 -0.32
N SER A 344 -8.16 15.87 -1.29
CA SER A 344 -9.05 14.69 -1.26
C SER A 344 -8.35 13.43 -1.75
N PHE A 345 -8.92 12.29 -1.38
CA PHE A 345 -8.37 10.98 -1.70
C PHE A 345 -9.43 10.12 -2.37
N THR A 346 -9.09 9.51 -3.51
CA THR A 346 -10.03 8.72 -4.31
C THR A 346 -9.72 7.22 -4.18
N PRO A 347 -10.66 6.39 -3.69
CA PRO A 347 -10.40 4.96 -3.58
C PRO A 347 -10.20 4.35 -4.97
N VAL A 348 -9.15 3.52 -5.13
CA VAL A 348 -8.89 2.77 -6.38
C VAL A 348 -9.09 1.27 -6.15
N VAL A 349 -8.52 0.73 -5.07
CA VAL A 349 -8.69 -0.68 -4.66
C VAL A 349 -9.36 -0.80 -3.29
N SER A 350 -9.03 0.09 -2.37
CA SER A 350 -9.58 0.11 -1.02
C SER A 350 -9.63 1.55 -0.51
N VAL A 351 -10.18 1.74 0.69
CA VAL A 351 -10.33 3.08 1.27
C VAL A 351 -8.96 3.74 1.47
N PRO A 352 -8.84 5.05 1.21
CA PRO A 352 -7.60 5.77 1.46
C PRO A 352 -7.34 5.91 2.95
N PHE A 353 -6.10 6.25 3.28
CA PHE A 353 -5.69 6.63 4.62
C PHE A 353 -4.57 7.68 4.57
N LEU A 354 -4.37 8.39 5.68
CA LEU A 354 -3.29 9.37 5.83
C LEU A 354 -2.85 9.42 7.31
N ASN A 355 -1.53 9.47 7.56
CA ASN A 355 -0.99 9.59 8.91
C ASN A 355 -0.72 11.05 9.29
N ALA A 356 -0.13 11.86 8.41
CA ALA A 356 0.15 13.27 8.71
C ALA A 356 0.30 14.15 7.46
N ILE A 357 0.14 15.46 7.65
CA ILE A 357 0.30 16.50 6.63
C ILE A 357 1.32 17.52 7.14
N GLU A 358 2.32 17.86 6.32
CA GLU A 358 3.23 18.99 6.53
C GLU A 358 3.12 19.92 5.32
N ILE A 359 2.81 21.20 5.52
CA ILE A 359 2.74 22.24 4.48
C ILE A 359 3.70 23.36 4.89
N THR A 360 4.64 23.69 4.02
CA THR A 360 5.64 24.74 4.25
C THR A 360 5.65 25.74 3.10
N PRO A 361 5.96 27.03 3.34
CA PRO A 361 6.17 27.98 2.25
C PRO A 361 7.18 27.45 1.23
N GLY A 362 6.80 27.45 -0.04
CA GLY A 362 7.56 26.86 -1.14
C GLY A 362 8.13 27.92 -2.08
N VAL A 363 8.84 27.44 -3.10
CA VAL A 363 9.32 28.28 -4.20
C VAL A 363 8.80 27.67 -5.49
N ALA A 364 8.14 28.50 -6.32
CA ALA A 364 7.54 28.05 -7.57
C ALA A 364 8.56 27.29 -8.44
N GLY A 365 8.17 26.10 -8.89
CA GLY A 365 8.94 25.19 -9.73
C GLY A 365 10.15 24.54 -9.05
N LYS A 366 10.37 24.75 -7.74
CA LYS A 366 11.58 24.29 -7.04
C LYS A 366 11.24 23.49 -5.78
N LEU A 367 12.00 22.44 -5.52
CA LEU A 367 11.99 21.77 -4.22
C LEU A 367 12.74 22.66 -3.23
N LEU A 368 12.24 22.80 -1.99
CA LEU A 368 13.03 23.44 -0.96
C LEU A 368 14.31 22.63 -0.71
N PRO A 369 15.50 23.26 -0.60
CA PRO A 369 16.72 22.53 -0.29
C PRO A 369 16.57 21.80 1.06
N ILE A 370 16.77 20.48 1.04
CA ILE A 370 16.81 19.67 2.25
C ILE A 370 18.20 19.84 2.87
N ARG A 371 18.27 20.55 3.99
CA ARG A 371 19.50 20.76 4.76
C ARG A 371 19.44 19.97 6.03
N ILE A 372 20.42 19.11 6.23
CA ILE A 372 20.49 18.19 7.36
C ILE A 372 21.81 18.39 8.07
N VAL A 373 21.75 18.51 9.39
CA VAL A 373 22.91 18.54 10.27
C VAL A 373 22.87 17.36 11.23
N THR A 374 24.02 16.73 11.46
CA THR A 374 24.19 15.63 12.43
C THR A 374 24.30 16.22 13.83
N GLN A 375 23.22 16.88 14.28
CA GLN A 375 23.04 17.45 15.61
C GLN A 375 21.64 17.13 16.12
N ASP A 376 21.43 17.31 17.42
CA ASP A 376 20.16 17.08 18.12
C ASP A 376 19.13 18.20 17.89
N ARG A 377 19.58 19.39 17.47
CA ARG A 377 18.74 20.57 17.25
C ARG A 377 19.02 21.20 15.90
N ALA A 378 18.01 21.90 15.39
CA ALA A 378 18.17 22.71 14.19
C ALA A 378 19.23 23.79 14.43
N TYR A 379 19.97 24.10 13.37
CA TYR A 379 21.07 25.05 13.39
C TYR A 379 20.91 26.05 12.25
N THR A 380 21.11 27.34 12.52
CA THR A 380 21.15 28.38 11.49
C THR A 380 22.60 28.77 11.28
N ASP A 381 23.09 28.61 10.05
CA ASP A 381 24.47 28.96 9.72
C ASP A 381 24.68 30.47 9.57
N ASP A 382 25.94 30.86 9.40
CA ASP A 382 26.38 32.25 9.15
C ASP A 382 25.71 32.94 7.94
N GLN A 383 25.15 32.17 7.00
CA GLN A 383 24.40 32.66 5.84
C GLN A 383 22.88 32.73 6.08
N GLY A 384 22.42 32.47 7.30
CA GLY A 384 21.00 32.48 7.66
C GLY A 384 20.22 31.27 7.16
N ARG A 385 20.90 30.21 6.70
CA ARG A 385 20.25 28.99 6.21
C ARG A 385 19.99 28.07 7.39
N VAL A 386 18.76 27.59 7.48
CA VAL A 386 18.35 26.63 8.52
C VAL A 386 18.71 25.21 8.09
N TRP A 387 19.38 24.49 8.98
CA TRP A 387 19.73 23.08 8.88
C TRP A 387 18.93 22.30 9.92
N GLU A 388 18.12 21.35 9.46
CA GLU A 388 17.31 20.52 10.34
C GLU A 388 18.16 19.38 10.94
N PRO A 389 17.81 18.86 12.13
CA PRO A 389 18.41 17.63 12.65
C PRO A 389 18.33 16.48 11.63
N ASP A 390 19.12 15.43 11.85
CA ASP A 390 19.24 14.26 10.97
C ASP A 390 18.02 13.32 10.94
N ARG A 391 16.86 13.90 10.62
CA ARG A 391 15.54 13.28 10.68
C ARG A 391 15.29 12.11 9.74
N TYR A 392 16.11 12.00 8.70
CA TYR A 392 16.04 10.93 7.71
C TYR A 392 17.07 9.83 7.93
N ALA A 393 17.90 9.94 8.97
CA ALA A 393 18.88 8.92 9.29
C ALA A 393 18.23 7.75 10.02
N ILE A 394 18.56 6.53 9.58
CA ILE A 394 18.22 5.26 10.20
C ILE A 394 19.51 4.55 10.58
N GLY A 395 19.57 4.04 11.81
CA GLY A 395 20.78 3.43 12.36
C GLY A 395 21.89 4.44 12.66
N GLY A 396 23.09 3.92 12.89
CA GLY A 396 24.27 4.68 13.28
C GLY A 396 24.19 5.30 14.68
N GLN A 397 25.33 5.75 15.17
CA GLN A 397 25.45 6.46 16.43
C GLN A 397 25.72 7.94 16.16
N LEU A 398 24.87 8.80 16.71
CA LEU A 398 25.07 10.24 16.70
C LEU A 398 26.00 10.62 17.86
N VAL A 399 27.09 11.32 17.57
CA VAL A 399 28.00 11.82 18.58
C VAL A 399 28.28 13.30 18.37
N LYS A 400 28.27 14.03 19.49
CA LYS A 400 28.71 15.42 19.52
C LYS A 400 30.22 15.48 19.61
N ARG A 401 30.83 16.42 18.90
CA ARG A 401 32.28 16.60 18.87
C ARG A 401 32.59 18.06 19.19
N THR A 402 33.46 18.26 20.18
CA THR A 402 33.80 19.60 20.72
C THR A 402 35.06 20.19 20.10
N ALA A 403 35.86 19.39 19.37
CA ALA A 403 37.06 19.84 18.71
C ALA A 403 36.73 20.82 17.58
N LYS A 404 37.45 21.95 17.53
CA LYS A 404 37.30 22.95 16.47
C LYS A 404 37.72 22.36 15.12
N VAL A 405 36.92 22.63 14.09
CA VAL A 405 37.25 22.32 12.70
C VAL A 405 37.66 23.61 12.01
N SER A 406 38.82 23.60 11.33
CA SER A 406 39.13 24.65 10.36
C SER A 406 38.52 24.23 9.03
N ALA A 407 37.52 24.97 8.57
CA ALA A 407 36.80 24.69 7.33
C ALA A 407 36.56 25.98 6.55
N PRO A 408 36.50 25.91 5.21
CA PRO A 408 36.11 27.06 4.36
C PRO A 408 34.61 27.38 4.46
N VAL A 409 33.84 26.55 5.15
CA VAL A 409 32.42 26.75 5.46
C VAL A 409 32.23 26.82 6.97
N ASP A 410 31.05 27.24 7.41
CA ASP A 410 30.70 27.36 8.83
C ASP A 410 31.11 26.11 9.64
N PRO A 411 32.10 26.22 10.55
CA PRO A 411 32.60 25.11 11.33
C PRO A 411 31.55 24.43 12.22
N GLN A 412 30.47 25.14 12.59
CA GLN A 412 29.41 24.58 13.43
C GLN A 412 28.61 23.48 12.73
N LEU A 413 28.63 23.42 11.40
CA LEU A 413 28.04 22.31 10.65
C LEU A 413 28.68 20.96 11.01
N PHE A 414 29.92 20.98 11.49
CA PHE A 414 30.66 19.79 11.90
C PHE A 414 30.55 19.50 13.41
N ALA A 415 29.72 20.20 14.18
CA ALA A 415 29.64 20.03 15.64
C ALA A 415 29.15 18.63 16.08
N GLY A 416 28.56 17.84 15.18
CA GLY A 416 28.29 16.43 15.41
C GLY A 416 28.50 15.60 14.17
N GLU A 417 28.54 14.28 14.34
CA GLU A 417 28.69 13.31 13.26
C GLU A 417 27.88 12.05 13.59
N ARG A 418 27.47 11.33 12.54
CA ARG A 418 26.88 10.00 12.67
C ARG A 418 27.79 8.98 12.00
N PHE A 419 28.10 7.89 12.71
CA PHE A 419 28.96 6.83 12.20
C PHE A 419 28.36 5.43 12.46
N GLY A 420 28.94 4.41 11.82
CA GLY A 420 28.49 3.02 11.90
C GLY A 420 27.57 2.62 10.76
N ASN A 421 26.74 1.60 10.97
CA ASN A 421 25.77 1.17 9.97
C ASN A 421 24.59 2.14 9.92
N LEU A 422 24.54 2.99 8.91
CA LEU A 422 23.55 4.05 8.76
C LEU A 422 23.05 4.17 7.33
N LYS A 423 21.81 4.61 7.19
CA LYS A 423 21.12 4.82 5.93
C LYS A 423 20.32 6.11 6.01
N TYR A 424 20.21 6.85 4.91
CA TYR A 424 19.35 8.04 4.81
C TYR A 424 18.17 7.78 3.87
N MET A 425 16.96 8.08 4.34
CA MET A 425 15.72 7.99 3.57
C MET A 425 15.19 9.40 3.28
N ILE A 426 15.75 10.04 2.25
CA ILE A 426 15.44 11.45 1.92
C ILE A 426 14.24 11.50 0.97
N PRO A 427 13.10 12.06 1.38
CA PRO A 427 11.91 12.11 0.54
C PRO A 427 12.05 13.22 -0.50
N VAL A 428 12.13 12.82 -1.76
CA VAL A 428 12.16 13.73 -2.90
C VAL A 428 11.25 13.20 -4.02
N PRO A 429 10.63 14.07 -4.83
CA PRO A 429 9.96 13.65 -6.06
C PRO A 429 10.93 12.96 -7.04
N LEU A 430 10.41 12.35 -8.11
CA LEU A 430 11.26 11.88 -9.20
C LEU A 430 11.98 13.08 -9.85
N GLY A 431 13.29 12.97 -10.01
CA GLY A 431 14.09 14.05 -10.56
C GLY A 431 15.60 13.81 -10.45
N LYS A 432 16.37 14.81 -10.87
CA LYS A 432 17.82 14.86 -10.69
C LYS A 432 18.14 15.84 -9.56
N TYR A 433 19.01 15.43 -8.65
CA TYR A 433 19.35 16.18 -7.45
C TYR A 433 20.87 16.27 -7.30
N ALA A 434 21.34 17.42 -6.81
CA ALA A 434 22.71 17.56 -6.35
C ALA A 434 22.76 17.21 -4.85
N LEU A 435 23.64 16.28 -4.48
CA LEU A 435 23.93 15.94 -3.09
C LEU A 435 25.29 16.50 -2.72
N THR A 436 25.33 17.37 -1.71
CA THR A 436 26.58 17.87 -1.13
C THR A 436 26.74 17.25 0.25
N LEU A 437 27.85 16.53 0.46
CA LEU A 437 28.19 15.92 1.74
C LEU A 437 29.30 16.74 2.40
N TYR A 438 29.05 17.20 3.62
CA TYR A 438 30.05 17.87 4.45
C TYR A 438 30.65 16.84 5.38
N MET A 439 31.95 16.56 5.23
CA MET A 439 32.66 15.53 6.01
C MET A 439 33.92 16.12 6.64
N ALA A 440 34.22 15.70 7.86
CA ALA A 440 35.46 16.02 8.55
C ALA A 440 35.95 14.79 9.32
N GLU A 441 37.14 14.30 8.99
CA GLU A 441 37.80 13.21 9.72
C GLU A 441 38.40 13.76 11.03
N ARG A 442 37.99 13.18 12.16
CA ARG A 442 38.36 13.66 13.52
C ARG A 442 38.71 12.53 14.48
N TRP A 443 38.76 11.30 14.00
CA TRP A 443 39.09 10.12 14.77
C TRP A 443 40.50 9.62 14.45
N LEU A 444 40.89 9.64 13.18
CA LEU A 444 42.18 9.13 12.68
C LEU A 444 43.17 10.25 12.38
N GLY A 445 44.32 10.25 13.07
CA GLY A 445 45.43 11.18 12.82
C GLY A 445 46.38 11.32 14.01
N PRO A 446 47.59 11.88 13.83
CA PRO A 446 48.66 11.86 14.84
C PRO A 446 48.33 12.54 16.17
N ASN A 447 47.28 13.38 16.19
CA ASN A 447 46.78 14.08 17.39
C ASN A 447 45.28 13.83 17.64
N LEU A 448 44.70 12.79 17.06
CA LEU A 448 43.28 12.45 17.17
C LEU A 448 43.08 11.18 18.03
N PRO A 449 41.86 10.94 18.54
CA PRO A 449 41.62 9.92 19.57
C PRO A 449 42.09 8.50 19.23
N ALA A 450 42.15 8.11 17.95
CA ALA A 450 42.66 6.81 17.50
C ALA A 450 43.98 6.89 16.73
N GLY A 451 44.74 7.98 16.89
CA GLY A 451 46.09 8.10 16.37
C GLY A 451 47.04 7.12 17.04
N ALA A 452 47.29 5.98 16.40
CA ALA A 452 48.49 5.21 16.69
C ALA A 452 49.72 6.11 16.41
N ARG A 453 50.56 6.31 17.42
CA ARG A 453 51.94 6.73 17.20
C ARG A 453 52.62 5.57 16.46
N HIS A 454 52.73 5.68 15.13
CA HIS A 454 53.67 4.85 14.38
C HIS A 454 55.09 5.28 14.70
#